data_AF-A0A3R7GE95-F1
#
_entry.id   AF-A0A3R7GE95-F1
#
_cell.length_a   1.000
_cell.length_b   1.000
_cell.length_c   1.000
_cell.angle_alpha   90.00
_cell.angle_beta   90.00
_cell.angle_gamma   90.00
#
_symmetry.space_group_name_H-M   'P 1'
#
loop_
_entity.id
_entity.type
_entity.pdbx_description
1 polymer ?
#
loop_
_entity_poly.entity_id
_entity_poly.type
_entity_poly.pdbx_seq_one_letter_code
_entity_poly.pdbx_strand_id
1 'polypeptide(L)'
;MFSPTVDPPAMQKLTCHHDAPPDRHHTCVNDHHAAYSENNLPPLLFRLEAPAFDNLPPLRNLVENGQVVKDSDGRPIRDFPFLPRYISTRPAAWLLEFWMRTDPRLTYRDVKSRMVVPAAQRPRENSLNMRRERQCRNPLALSCWTSARSTVGRVEVERVARWSLDQIRYNTTMEIEYDDQRTAVRLRSKTLAGGVPGYYPLDLFLDGREAHVPGQRVCEALSFFWQLSERASGLRLGSWKLLPAEELPEAWRRRTQCGNRGEEGDVEAGSRLSDTT
;
A
#
# COMPACT_ATOMS: atom_id res chain seq x y z
N MET A 1 37.62 -32.78 -8.66
CA MET A 1 37.84 -31.65 -7.74
C MET A 1 36.47 -31.21 -7.26
N PHE A 2 36.15 -31.47 -5.99
CA PHE A 2 34.88 -31.08 -5.39
C PHE A 2 34.99 -29.64 -4.90
N SER A 3 34.19 -28.75 -5.49
CA SER A 3 34.05 -27.37 -5.00
C SER A 3 33.34 -27.40 -3.64
N PRO A 4 33.84 -26.67 -2.63
CA PRO A 4 33.18 -26.62 -1.34
C PRO A 4 31.86 -25.85 -1.45
N THR A 5 30.80 -26.45 -0.93
CA THR A 5 29.50 -25.81 -0.73
C THR A 5 29.69 -24.73 0.32
N VAL A 6 29.60 -23.46 -0.08
CA VAL A 6 29.54 -22.35 0.87
C VAL A 6 28.10 -22.33 1.39
N ASP A 7 27.91 -22.79 2.62
CA ASP A 7 26.65 -22.62 3.32
C ASP A 7 26.33 -21.12 3.42
N PRO A 8 25.10 -20.69 3.10
CA PRO A 8 24.71 -19.31 3.30
C PRO A 8 24.81 -18.97 4.81
N PRO A 9 25.23 -17.75 5.17
CA PRO A 9 25.34 -17.37 6.57
C PRO A 9 23.98 -17.54 7.24
N ALA A 10 23.97 -18.23 8.39
CA ALA A 10 22.80 -18.37 9.24
C ALA A 10 22.24 -16.99 9.55
N MET A 11 21.08 -16.65 8.95
CA MET A 11 20.31 -15.47 9.35
C MET A 11 19.98 -15.63 10.83
N GLN A 12 20.65 -14.89 11.69
CA GLN A 12 20.23 -14.73 13.09
C GLN A 12 18.81 -14.19 13.04
N LYS A 13 17.82 -15.02 13.40
CA LYS A 13 16.45 -14.58 13.53
C LYS A 13 16.42 -13.44 14.53
N LEU A 14 16.08 -12.23 14.08
CA LEU A 14 15.87 -11.09 14.96
C LEU A 14 14.58 -11.34 15.73
N THR A 15 14.69 -11.99 16.87
CA THR A 15 13.55 -12.34 17.71
C THR A 15 13.24 -11.21 18.68
N CYS A 16 12.02 -10.69 18.57
CA CYS A 16 11.46 -9.80 19.59
C CYS A 16 10.85 -10.68 20.68
N HIS A 17 11.52 -10.78 21.84
CA HIS A 17 11.06 -11.58 22.97
C HIS A 17 10.14 -10.77 23.87
N HIS A 18 8.98 -11.35 24.22
CA HIS A 18 7.99 -10.72 25.07
C HIS A 18 7.41 -11.74 26.07
N ASP A 19 7.55 -11.46 27.35
CA ASP A 19 6.88 -12.23 28.42
C ASP A 19 5.43 -11.78 28.65
N ALA A 20 5.10 -10.56 28.20
CA ALA A 20 3.77 -9.97 28.22
C ALA A 20 3.56 -9.11 26.96
N PRO A 21 2.31 -8.84 26.56
CA PRO A 21 2.04 -7.97 25.42
C PRO A 21 2.74 -6.60 25.58
N PRO A 22 3.45 -6.12 24.55
CA PRO A 22 4.17 -4.85 24.62
C PRO A 22 3.21 -3.64 24.61
N ASP A 23 3.76 -2.43 24.62
CA ASP A 23 2.95 -1.21 24.53
C ASP A 23 2.21 -1.09 23.17
N ARG A 24 1.16 -0.27 23.14
CA ARG A 24 0.27 -0.10 21.97
C ARG A 24 0.94 0.52 20.73
N HIS A 25 2.15 1.05 20.87
CA HIS A 25 2.93 1.67 19.81
C HIS A 25 4.10 0.79 19.33
N HIS A 26 4.31 -0.36 19.97
CA HIS A 26 5.31 -1.33 19.58
C HIS A 26 4.93 -2.12 18.33
N THR A 27 5.87 -2.28 17.40
CA THR A 27 5.80 -3.28 16.32
C THR A 27 7.03 -4.16 16.44
N CYS A 28 6.85 -5.48 16.54
CA CYS A 28 7.99 -6.38 16.66
C CYS A 28 8.86 -6.32 15.40
N VAL A 29 10.15 -6.58 15.58
CA VAL A 29 11.06 -6.84 14.46
C VAL A 29 10.67 -8.17 13.81
N ASN A 30 10.83 -8.25 12.48
CA ASN A 30 10.65 -9.47 11.69
C ASN A 30 11.68 -9.45 10.55
N ASP A 31 12.37 -10.58 10.34
CA ASP A 31 13.49 -10.70 9.40
C ASP A 31 13.13 -10.31 7.97
N HIS A 32 11.87 -10.54 7.55
CA HIS A 32 11.41 -10.21 6.20
C HIS A 32 11.47 -8.72 5.87
N HIS A 33 11.55 -7.85 6.89
CA HIS A 33 11.60 -6.40 6.68
C HIS A 33 12.49 -5.65 7.67
N ALA A 34 13.34 -6.36 8.42
CA ALA A 34 14.23 -5.75 9.42
C ALA A 34 15.27 -4.79 8.80
N ALA A 35 15.70 -5.05 7.56
CA ALA A 35 16.65 -4.22 6.83
C ALA A 35 16.04 -2.95 6.22
N TYR A 36 14.70 -2.83 6.23
CA TYR A 36 13.99 -1.74 5.57
C TYR A 36 13.62 -0.61 6.52
N SER A 37 13.55 0.59 5.97
CA SER A 37 13.16 1.81 6.68
C SER A 37 12.59 2.85 5.70
N GLU A 38 12.18 4.02 6.19
CA GLU A 38 11.76 5.14 5.32
C GLU A 38 12.87 5.67 4.39
N ASN A 39 14.13 5.36 4.74
CA ASN A 39 15.32 5.67 3.94
C ASN A 39 15.74 4.53 3.02
N ASN A 40 15.32 3.30 3.30
CA ASN A 40 15.65 2.11 2.53
C ASN A 40 14.37 1.27 2.34
N LEU A 41 13.58 1.62 1.33
CA LEU A 41 12.28 1.03 1.10
C LEU A 41 12.39 -0.32 0.36
N PRO A 42 11.53 -1.31 0.68
CA PRO A 42 11.53 -2.58 -0.02
C PRO A 42 11.21 -2.41 -1.52
N PRO A 43 11.96 -3.05 -2.44
CA PRO A 43 11.73 -2.90 -3.88
C PRO A 43 10.30 -3.23 -4.31
N LEU A 44 9.68 -4.21 -3.65
CA LEU A 44 8.30 -4.64 -3.91
C LEU A 44 7.27 -3.49 -3.85
N LEU A 45 7.54 -2.43 -3.07
CA LEU A 45 6.66 -1.26 -3.03
C LEU A 45 6.53 -0.59 -4.39
N PHE A 46 7.60 -0.61 -5.19
CA PHE A 46 7.67 0.18 -6.41
C PHE A 46 7.08 -0.52 -7.63
N ARG A 47 6.75 -1.80 -7.53
CA ARG A 47 6.16 -2.56 -8.63
C ARG A 47 4.75 -2.07 -8.98
N LEU A 48 4.48 -1.83 -10.26
CA LEU A 48 3.19 -1.30 -10.71
C LEU A 48 2.07 -2.35 -10.58
N GLU A 49 2.25 -3.54 -11.10
CA GLU A 49 1.22 -4.57 -11.04
C GLU A 49 1.62 -5.75 -10.16
N ALA A 50 0.64 -6.32 -9.48
CA ALA A 50 0.86 -7.49 -8.64
C ALA A 50 1.49 -8.63 -9.46
N PRO A 51 2.50 -9.35 -8.92
CA PRO A 51 2.92 -10.60 -9.53
C PRO A 51 1.77 -11.61 -9.53
N ALA A 52 1.89 -12.62 -10.39
CA ALA A 52 1.05 -13.80 -10.27
C ALA A 52 1.30 -14.47 -8.92
N PHE A 53 0.22 -14.78 -8.19
CA PHE A 53 0.27 -15.44 -6.89
C PHE A 53 -0.18 -16.89 -7.00
N ASP A 54 0.43 -17.61 -7.95
CA ASP A 54 0.10 -19.00 -8.22
C ASP A 54 0.65 -19.90 -7.10
N ASN A 55 -0.12 -20.92 -6.72
CA ASN A 55 0.31 -21.97 -5.79
C ASN A 55 0.71 -21.49 -4.37
N LEU A 56 0.08 -20.43 -3.85
CA LEU A 56 0.32 -20.02 -2.46
C LEU A 56 0.00 -21.16 -1.48
N PRO A 57 0.88 -21.45 -0.50
CA PRO A 57 0.65 -22.51 0.47
C PRO A 57 -0.63 -22.23 1.30
N PRO A 58 -1.34 -23.27 1.77
CA PRO A 58 -2.52 -23.08 2.62
C PRO A 58 -2.20 -22.21 3.83
N LEU A 59 -3.01 -21.17 4.04
CA LEU A 59 -2.83 -20.26 5.16
C LEU A 59 -3.32 -20.93 6.45
N ARG A 60 -2.42 -21.08 7.42
CA ARG A 60 -2.69 -21.74 8.71
C ARG A 60 -2.92 -20.71 9.82
N ASN A 61 -3.33 -21.18 10.98
CA ASN A 61 -3.32 -20.34 12.19
C ASN A 61 -1.91 -20.30 12.78
N LEU A 62 -1.57 -19.16 13.39
CA LEU A 62 -0.32 -18.98 14.12
C LEU A 62 -0.32 -19.89 15.35
N VAL A 63 0.77 -20.63 15.52
CA VAL A 63 0.97 -21.56 16.65
C VAL A 63 2.23 -21.16 17.39
N GLU A 64 2.11 -20.93 18.69
CA GLU A 64 3.21 -20.66 19.61
C GLU A 64 3.14 -21.69 20.74
N ASN A 65 4.26 -22.33 21.06
CA ASN A 65 4.34 -23.36 22.12
C ASN A 65 3.28 -24.47 21.98
N GLY A 66 2.99 -24.88 20.74
CA GLY A 66 2.00 -25.93 20.43
C GLY A 66 0.53 -25.50 20.57
N GLN A 67 0.26 -24.22 20.82
CA GLN A 67 -1.09 -23.69 20.98
C GLN A 67 -1.44 -22.66 19.91
N VAL A 68 -2.69 -22.67 19.45
CA VAL A 68 -3.19 -21.66 18.51
C VAL A 68 -3.27 -20.31 19.21
N VAL A 69 -2.55 -19.34 18.65
CA VAL A 69 -2.54 -17.96 19.14
C VAL A 69 -3.87 -17.29 18.80
N LYS A 70 -4.44 -16.60 19.78
CA LYS A 70 -5.69 -15.85 19.65
C LYS A 70 -5.46 -14.35 19.80
N ASP A 71 -6.30 -13.56 19.14
CA ASP A 71 -6.36 -12.11 19.32
C ASP A 71 -7.09 -11.75 20.63
N SER A 72 -7.20 -10.44 20.93
CA SER A 72 -7.90 -9.96 22.12
C SER A 72 -9.38 -10.34 22.19
N ASP A 73 -9.96 -10.73 21.05
CA ASP A 73 -11.37 -11.08 20.92
C ASP A 73 -11.55 -12.61 20.95
N GLY A 74 -10.47 -13.36 21.25
CA GLY A 74 -10.47 -14.82 21.35
C GLY A 74 -10.43 -15.55 20.01
N ARG A 75 -10.21 -14.84 18.90
CA ARG A 75 -10.22 -15.43 17.54
C ARG A 75 -8.82 -15.85 17.12
N PRO A 76 -8.66 -17.00 16.43
CA PRO A 76 -7.36 -17.43 15.92
C PRO A 76 -6.71 -16.38 15.01
N ILE A 77 -5.42 -16.15 15.21
CA ILE A 77 -4.60 -15.30 14.34
C ILE A 77 -4.09 -16.14 13.17
N ARG A 78 -4.25 -15.66 11.93
CA ARG A 78 -3.69 -16.32 10.73
C ARG A 78 -2.18 -16.09 10.65
N ASP A 79 -1.43 -17.11 10.27
CA ASP A 79 0.02 -17.09 10.20
C ASP A 79 0.52 -16.53 8.87
N PHE A 80 1.02 -15.30 8.90
CA PHE A 80 1.75 -14.69 7.79
C PHE A 80 3.21 -14.53 8.23
N PRO A 81 4.16 -15.29 7.66
CA PRO A 81 5.55 -15.31 8.14
C PRO A 81 6.23 -13.94 8.15
N PHE A 82 5.84 -13.05 7.23
CA PHE A 82 6.36 -11.69 7.10
C PHE A 82 5.67 -10.66 8.02
N LEU A 83 4.61 -11.05 8.74
CA LEU A 83 3.98 -10.17 9.72
C LEU A 83 4.65 -10.33 11.09
N PRO A 84 4.94 -9.22 11.78
CA PRO A 84 5.32 -9.26 13.18
C PRO A 84 4.26 -9.88 14.08
N ARG A 85 4.68 -10.41 15.23
CA ARG A 85 3.77 -10.97 16.25
C ARG A 85 2.85 -9.91 16.87
N TYR A 86 3.40 -8.75 17.19
CA TYR A 86 2.67 -7.58 17.67
C TYR A 86 2.88 -6.40 16.72
N ILE A 87 1.80 -5.68 16.43
CA ILE A 87 1.80 -4.54 15.53
C ILE A 87 1.22 -3.33 16.25
N SER A 88 1.90 -2.19 16.07
CA SER A 88 1.48 -0.91 16.61
C SER A 88 0.08 -0.54 16.14
N THR A 89 -0.68 0.15 16.97
CA THR A 89 -1.94 0.81 16.56
C THR A 89 -1.72 1.92 15.52
N ARG A 90 -0.46 2.34 15.32
CA ARG A 90 -0.06 3.33 14.32
C ARG A 90 1.15 2.80 13.54
N PRO A 91 1.01 1.71 12.77
CA PRO A 91 2.14 1.18 12.01
C PRO A 91 2.60 2.20 10.96
N ALA A 92 3.87 2.13 10.58
CA ALA A 92 4.41 2.94 9.49
C ALA A 92 3.66 2.65 8.19
N ALA A 93 3.33 3.70 7.43
CA ALA A 93 2.47 3.57 6.26
C ALA A 93 3.09 2.72 5.15
N TRP A 94 4.41 2.86 4.95
CA TRP A 94 5.17 2.07 3.97
C TRP A 94 5.24 0.59 4.35
N LEU A 95 5.37 0.30 5.64
CA LEU A 95 5.45 -1.07 6.14
C LEU A 95 4.11 -1.79 5.97
N LEU A 96 3.02 -1.08 6.26
CA LEU A 96 1.67 -1.58 6.01
C LEU A 96 1.39 -1.78 4.52
N GLU A 97 1.88 -0.89 3.64
CA GLU A 97 1.81 -1.08 2.19
C GLU A 97 2.59 -2.32 1.73
N PHE A 98 3.81 -2.50 2.27
CA PHE A 98 4.67 -3.63 1.95
C PHE A 98 4.01 -4.96 2.31
N TRP A 99 3.49 -5.10 3.54
CA TRP A 99 2.79 -6.31 3.96
C TRP A 99 1.60 -6.64 3.04
N MET A 100 0.81 -5.63 2.70
CA MET A 100 -0.37 -5.78 1.83
C MET A 100 -0.03 -6.08 0.37
N ARG A 101 1.22 -5.86 -0.04
CA ARG A 101 1.77 -6.26 -1.34
C ARG A 101 2.47 -7.62 -1.30
N THR A 102 2.80 -8.13 -0.11
CA THR A 102 3.55 -9.38 0.03
C THR A 102 2.66 -10.61 -0.20
N ASP A 103 1.42 -10.57 0.28
CA ASP A 103 0.44 -11.65 0.06
C ASP A 103 -0.96 -11.06 -0.15
N PRO A 104 -1.65 -11.36 -1.28
CA PRO A 104 -2.95 -10.78 -1.60
C PRO A 104 -4.07 -11.24 -0.68
N ARG A 105 -3.87 -12.31 0.11
CA ARG A 105 -4.85 -12.82 1.08
C ARG A 105 -4.85 -12.04 2.39
N LEU A 106 -3.87 -11.16 2.58
CA LEU A 106 -3.76 -10.32 3.77
C LEU A 106 -4.86 -9.24 3.78
N THR A 107 -5.50 -9.07 4.93
CA THR A 107 -6.51 -8.04 5.15
C THR A 107 -6.13 -7.15 6.34
N TYR A 108 -6.79 -5.99 6.46
CA TYR A 108 -6.60 -5.15 7.66
C TYR A 108 -7.00 -5.86 8.95
N ARG A 109 -7.90 -6.86 8.89
CA ARG A 109 -8.29 -7.65 10.04
C ARG A 109 -7.11 -8.42 10.63
N ASP A 110 -6.21 -8.95 9.80
CA ASP A 110 -5.04 -9.72 10.25
C ASP A 110 -3.95 -8.84 10.86
N VAL A 111 -3.83 -7.61 10.36
CA VAL A 111 -2.96 -6.59 10.94
C VAL A 111 -3.52 -6.15 12.29
N LYS A 112 -4.83 -5.91 12.36
CA LYS A 112 -5.52 -5.47 13.58
C LYS A 112 -5.59 -6.54 14.66
N SER A 113 -5.66 -7.83 14.31
CA SER A 113 -5.67 -8.93 15.28
C SER A 113 -4.35 -9.04 16.07
N ARG A 114 -3.28 -8.42 15.56
CA ARG A 114 -1.96 -8.31 16.20
C ARG A 114 -1.78 -7.03 17.02
N MET A 115 -2.81 -6.18 17.12
CA MET A 115 -2.78 -4.98 17.97
C MET A 115 -3.29 -5.33 19.37
N VAL A 116 -2.44 -5.07 20.36
CA VAL A 116 -2.64 -5.41 21.79
C VAL A 116 -3.72 -4.59 22.51
N VAL A 117 -4.41 -3.68 21.80
CA VAL A 117 -5.48 -2.85 22.37
C VAL A 117 -6.86 -3.47 22.15
N PRO A 118 -7.85 -3.16 23.00
CA PRO A 118 -9.24 -3.56 22.80
C PRO A 118 -9.78 -3.10 21.44
N ALA A 119 -10.75 -3.86 20.89
CA ALA A 119 -11.30 -3.60 19.56
C ALA A 119 -11.79 -2.15 19.35
N ALA A 120 -12.39 -1.54 20.38
CA ALA A 120 -12.88 -0.16 20.36
C ALA A 120 -11.77 0.90 20.18
N GLN A 121 -10.53 0.58 20.56
CA GLN A 121 -9.38 1.49 20.46
C GLN A 121 -8.54 1.24 19.19
N ARG A 122 -8.83 0.19 18.43
CA ARG A 122 -8.12 -0.11 17.19
C ARG A 122 -8.50 0.91 16.10
N PRO A 123 -7.55 1.32 15.24
CA PRO A 123 -7.87 2.18 14.11
C PRO A 123 -8.93 1.54 13.19
N ARG A 124 -9.79 2.39 12.62
CA ARG A 124 -10.70 1.98 11.55
C ARG A 124 -9.89 1.63 10.31
N GLU A 125 -10.37 0.67 9.51
CA GLU A 125 -9.67 0.22 8.30
C GLU A 125 -9.49 1.36 7.29
N ASN A 126 -10.51 2.21 7.14
CA ASN A 126 -10.41 3.41 6.31
C ASN A 126 -9.30 4.36 6.80
N SER A 127 -9.10 4.50 8.12
CA SER A 127 -8.01 5.32 8.66
C SER A 127 -6.63 4.77 8.29
N LEU A 128 -6.46 3.44 8.32
CA LEU A 128 -5.22 2.79 7.87
C LEU A 128 -5.02 2.96 6.35
N ASN A 129 -6.08 2.75 5.56
CA ASN A 129 -6.03 2.94 4.11
C ASN A 129 -5.69 4.37 3.70
N MET A 130 -6.34 5.37 4.31
CA MET A 130 -6.07 6.78 4.04
C MET A 130 -4.66 7.19 4.49
N ARG A 131 -4.11 6.55 5.54
CA ARG A 131 -2.72 6.77 5.93
C ARG A 131 -1.75 6.21 4.89
N ARG A 132 -1.94 4.97 4.44
CA ARG A 132 -1.15 4.38 3.32
C ARG A 132 -1.21 5.28 2.09
N GLU A 133 -2.38 5.79 1.77
CA GLU A 133 -2.58 6.71 0.65
C GLU A 133 -1.73 7.97 0.78
N ARG A 134 -1.86 8.68 1.90
CA ARG A 134 -1.22 9.99 2.10
C ARG A 134 0.28 9.91 2.33
N GLN A 135 0.75 8.90 3.05
CA GLN A 135 2.13 8.82 3.55
C GLN A 135 3.01 7.85 2.76
N CYS A 136 2.46 7.02 1.89
CA CYS A 136 3.25 6.06 1.11
C CYS A 136 2.89 6.09 -0.38
N ARG A 137 1.64 5.78 -0.74
CA ARG A 137 1.24 5.65 -2.15
C ARG A 137 1.34 6.96 -2.91
N ASN A 138 0.79 8.05 -2.38
CA ASN A 138 0.82 9.34 -3.07
C ASN A 138 2.25 9.89 -3.20
N PRO A 139 3.10 9.95 -2.15
CA PRO A 139 4.47 10.41 -2.30
C PRO A 139 5.26 9.61 -3.34
N LEU A 140 5.13 8.27 -3.33
CA LEU A 140 5.91 7.38 -4.20
C LEU A 140 5.24 7.10 -5.55
N ALA A 141 4.05 7.64 -5.80
CA ALA A 141 3.20 7.35 -6.97
C ALA A 141 2.84 5.87 -7.15
N LEU A 142 2.70 5.11 -6.05
CA LEU A 142 2.43 3.68 -6.10
C LEU A 142 1.06 3.39 -6.68
N SER A 143 0.96 2.32 -7.46
CA SER A 143 -0.31 1.72 -7.88
C SER A 143 -1.13 1.18 -6.70
N CYS A 144 -2.42 0.90 -6.92
CA CYS A 144 -3.27 0.24 -5.94
C CYS A 144 -3.57 -1.19 -6.42
N TRP A 145 -3.01 -2.21 -5.76
CA TRP A 145 -3.24 -3.61 -6.16
C TRP A 145 -4.62 -4.14 -5.76
N THR A 146 -5.31 -3.46 -4.84
CA THR A 146 -6.58 -3.94 -4.26
C THR A 146 -7.81 -3.29 -4.89
N SER A 147 -7.75 -2.85 -6.15
CA SER A 147 -8.88 -2.13 -6.76
C SER A 147 -9.96 -3.09 -7.25
N ALA A 148 -10.87 -3.48 -6.36
CA ALA A 148 -12.10 -4.23 -6.70
C ALA A 148 -13.19 -3.34 -7.36
N ARG A 149 -12.82 -2.17 -7.89
CA ARG A 149 -13.80 -1.21 -8.43
C ARG A 149 -14.01 -1.46 -9.91
N SER A 150 -15.27 -1.60 -10.29
CA SER A 150 -15.69 -1.72 -11.70
C SER A 150 -15.31 -0.51 -12.55
N THR A 151 -15.14 0.67 -11.97
CA THR A 151 -14.85 1.91 -12.71
C THR A 151 -13.52 2.55 -12.30
N VAL A 152 -12.80 3.12 -13.28
CA VAL A 152 -11.57 3.88 -13.07
C VAL A 152 -11.87 5.12 -12.22
N GLY A 153 -11.13 5.29 -11.13
CA GLY A 153 -11.32 6.41 -10.20
C GLY A 153 -10.40 7.58 -10.52
N ARG A 154 -10.77 8.79 -10.06
CA ARG A 154 -9.95 10.01 -10.23
C ARG A 154 -8.51 9.83 -9.73
N VAL A 155 -8.34 9.27 -8.54
CA VAL A 155 -7.02 9.01 -7.93
C VAL A 155 -6.17 8.07 -8.79
N GLU A 156 -6.80 7.13 -9.49
CA GLU A 156 -6.09 6.20 -10.37
C GLU A 156 -5.59 6.91 -11.63
N VAL A 157 -6.41 7.76 -12.24
CA VAL A 157 -6.00 8.65 -13.34
C VAL A 157 -4.88 9.59 -12.92
N GLU A 158 -4.98 10.19 -11.73
CA GLU A 158 -3.93 11.07 -11.19
C GLU A 158 -2.60 10.34 -10.99
N ARG A 159 -2.61 9.03 -10.74
CA ARG A 159 -1.40 8.21 -10.62
C ARG A 159 -0.81 7.85 -11.96
N VAL A 160 -1.61 7.33 -12.89
CA VAL A 160 -1.08 6.94 -14.22
C VAL A 160 -0.53 8.15 -14.96
N ALA A 161 -1.10 9.34 -14.74
CA ALA A 161 -0.59 10.61 -15.27
C ALA A 161 0.83 10.98 -14.78
N ARG A 162 1.33 10.33 -13.72
CA ARG A 162 2.68 10.55 -13.17
C ARG A 162 3.69 9.51 -13.65
N TRP A 163 3.26 8.47 -14.36
CA TRP A 163 4.14 7.41 -14.82
C TRP A 163 4.68 7.72 -16.21
N SER A 164 5.97 7.52 -16.42
CA SER A 164 6.56 7.56 -17.76
C SER A 164 6.25 6.26 -18.53
N LEU A 165 6.39 6.30 -19.86
CA LEU A 165 6.26 5.10 -20.69
C LEU A 165 7.28 4.03 -20.28
N ASP A 166 8.51 4.42 -19.95
CA ASP A 166 9.53 3.48 -19.51
C ASP A 166 9.20 2.89 -18.13
N GLN A 167 8.62 3.67 -17.21
CA GLN A 167 8.13 3.15 -15.93
C GLN A 167 7.07 2.06 -16.12
N ILE A 168 6.15 2.27 -17.06
CA ILE A 168 5.14 1.29 -17.45
C ILE A 168 5.81 0.05 -18.09
N ARG A 169 6.78 0.26 -18.98
CA ARG A 169 7.54 -0.80 -19.67
C ARG A 169 8.36 -1.67 -18.71
N TYR A 170 8.91 -1.09 -17.64
CA TYR A 170 9.68 -1.80 -16.61
C TYR A 170 8.86 -2.16 -15.36
N ASN A 171 7.52 -2.06 -15.43
CA ASN A 171 6.61 -2.40 -14.34
C ASN A 171 6.93 -1.72 -13.00
N THR A 172 7.37 -0.46 -13.03
CA THR A 172 7.95 0.21 -11.85
C THR A 172 7.53 1.66 -11.69
N THR A 173 7.55 2.12 -10.45
CA THR A 173 7.42 3.54 -10.07
C THR A 173 8.76 4.14 -9.65
N MET A 174 9.85 3.36 -9.68
CA MET A 174 11.21 3.85 -9.49
C MET A 174 11.57 4.87 -10.57
N GLU A 175 12.54 5.72 -10.28
CA GLU A 175 13.14 6.56 -11.31
C GLU A 175 14.02 5.69 -12.22
N ILE A 176 14.03 5.99 -13.51
CA ILE A 176 14.86 5.30 -14.49
C ILE A 176 16.02 6.22 -14.79
N GLU A 177 17.23 5.73 -14.57
CA GLU A 177 18.44 6.45 -14.93
C GLU A 177 18.86 6.05 -16.35
N TYR A 178 19.27 7.05 -17.12
CA TYR A 178 19.69 6.91 -18.50
C TYR A 178 21.17 7.28 -18.62
N ASP A 179 21.85 6.69 -19.59
CA ASP A 179 23.19 7.13 -20.01
C ASP A 179 23.13 8.37 -20.90
N ASP A 180 24.31 8.83 -21.35
CA ASP A 180 24.46 9.98 -22.25
C ASP A 180 23.76 9.76 -23.61
N GLN A 181 23.52 8.51 -23.99
CA GLN A 181 22.83 8.14 -25.23
C GLN A 181 21.31 8.01 -25.05
N ARG A 182 20.78 8.36 -23.86
CA ARG A 182 19.38 8.20 -23.46
C ARG A 182 18.90 6.74 -23.45
N THR A 183 19.81 5.80 -23.27
CA THR A 183 19.47 4.39 -23.04
C THR A 183 19.24 4.18 -21.55
N ALA A 184 18.14 3.52 -21.19
CA ALA A 184 17.88 3.16 -19.79
C ALA A 184 18.98 2.22 -19.28
N VAL A 185 19.52 2.49 -18.08
CA VAL A 185 20.64 1.75 -17.49
C VAL A 185 20.22 1.00 -16.23
N ARG A 186 19.50 1.66 -15.32
CA ARG A 186 19.14 1.09 -14.03
C ARG A 186 17.93 1.78 -13.40
N LEU A 187 17.35 1.10 -12.42
CA LEU A 187 16.28 1.64 -11.59
C LEU A 187 16.88 2.27 -10.33
N ARG A 188 16.39 3.45 -9.97
CA ARG A 188 16.72 4.17 -8.74
C ARG A 188 15.50 4.23 -7.84
N SER A 189 15.60 3.66 -6.64
CA SER A 189 14.50 3.70 -5.68
C SER A 189 14.27 5.12 -5.16
N LYS A 190 13.01 5.45 -4.92
CA LYS A 190 12.62 6.65 -4.17
C LYS A 190 12.75 6.39 -2.67
N THR A 191 12.88 7.44 -1.88
CA THR A 191 12.88 7.37 -0.41
C THR A 191 11.78 8.27 0.16
N LEU A 192 11.30 7.98 1.36
CA LEU A 192 10.30 8.82 2.04
C LEU A 192 10.94 9.86 2.96
N ALA A 193 12.14 9.58 3.47
CA ALA A 193 12.86 10.44 4.41
C ALA A 193 14.17 11.02 3.85
N GLY A 194 14.35 10.98 2.52
CA GLY A 194 15.49 11.63 1.85
C GLY A 194 16.82 10.89 1.96
N GLY A 195 16.82 9.62 2.38
CA GLY A 195 18.01 8.78 2.44
C GLY A 195 18.63 8.46 1.07
N VAL A 196 19.77 7.79 1.11
CA VAL A 196 20.51 7.35 -0.09
C VAL A 196 19.66 6.32 -0.86
N PRO A 197 19.41 6.54 -2.17
CA PRO A 197 18.62 5.62 -2.97
C PRO A 197 19.38 4.30 -3.21
N GLY A 198 18.64 3.19 -3.23
CA GLY A 198 19.11 1.92 -3.77
C GLY A 198 19.03 1.89 -5.30
N TYR A 199 19.87 1.07 -5.91
CA TYR A 199 19.94 0.87 -7.35
C TYR A 199 19.70 -0.59 -7.70
N TYR A 200 18.91 -0.81 -8.74
CA TYR A 200 18.45 -2.14 -9.14
C TYR A 200 18.53 -2.31 -10.66
N PRO A 201 18.68 -3.54 -11.16
CA PRO A 201 18.65 -3.80 -12.60
C PRO A 201 17.26 -3.51 -13.19
N LEU A 202 17.20 -3.20 -14.47
CA LEU A 202 15.96 -2.83 -15.18
C LEU A 202 14.92 -3.95 -15.23
N ASP A 203 15.39 -5.19 -15.21
CA ASP A 203 14.56 -6.40 -15.32
C ASP A 203 13.94 -6.86 -14.00
N LEU A 204 14.21 -6.16 -12.89
CA LEU A 204 13.80 -6.55 -11.53
C LEU A 204 12.30 -6.94 -11.42
N PHE A 205 11.42 -6.28 -12.18
CA PHE A 205 9.97 -6.48 -12.11
C PHE A 205 9.35 -7.07 -13.39
N LEU A 206 10.18 -7.64 -14.27
CA LEU A 206 9.74 -8.17 -15.56
C LEU A 206 9.38 -9.66 -15.55
N ASP A 207 9.60 -10.37 -14.43
CA ASP A 207 9.29 -11.80 -14.27
C ASP A 207 9.86 -12.67 -15.42
N GLY A 208 11.10 -12.38 -15.84
CA GLY A 208 11.79 -13.10 -16.93
C GLY A 208 11.41 -12.67 -18.35
N ARG A 209 10.64 -11.59 -18.51
CA ARG A 209 10.27 -11.02 -19.81
C ARG A 209 11.21 -9.87 -20.21
N GLU A 210 11.21 -9.53 -21.50
CA GLU A 210 11.95 -8.37 -22.02
C GLU A 210 11.26 -7.04 -21.71
N ALA A 211 9.93 -7.04 -21.61
CA ALA A 211 9.13 -5.88 -21.29
C ALA A 211 7.84 -6.29 -20.57
N HIS A 212 7.35 -5.39 -19.74
CA HIS A 212 6.08 -5.53 -19.06
C HIS A 212 4.92 -5.28 -20.04
N VAL A 213 3.91 -6.13 -19.96
CA VAL A 213 2.63 -5.95 -20.65
C VAL A 213 1.62 -5.50 -19.61
N PRO A 214 1.16 -4.23 -19.64
CA PRO A 214 0.25 -3.73 -18.63
C PRO A 214 -1.08 -4.49 -18.65
N GLY A 215 -1.57 -4.81 -17.46
CA GLY A 215 -2.87 -5.42 -17.27
C GLY A 215 -4.00 -4.49 -17.68
N GLN A 216 -5.18 -5.08 -17.86
CA GLN A 216 -6.38 -4.40 -18.35
C GLN A 216 -6.66 -3.11 -17.58
N ARG A 217 -6.51 -3.13 -16.25
CA ARG A 217 -6.85 -1.98 -15.42
C ARG A 217 -5.92 -0.79 -15.64
N VAL A 218 -4.62 -1.03 -15.80
CA VAL A 218 -3.66 0.02 -16.13
C VAL A 218 -3.95 0.58 -17.52
N CYS A 219 -4.25 -0.29 -18.50
CA CYS A 219 -4.65 0.12 -19.86
C CYS A 219 -5.93 0.98 -19.87
N GLU A 220 -6.94 0.60 -19.10
CA GLU A 220 -8.19 1.38 -18.94
C GLU A 220 -7.90 2.76 -18.33
N ALA A 221 -7.10 2.81 -17.26
CA ALA A 221 -6.76 4.07 -16.61
C ALA A 221 -5.93 5.00 -17.52
N LEU A 222 -4.98 4.45 -18.27
CA LEU A 222 -4.18 5.19 -19.25
C LEU A 222 -5.06 5.72 -20.39
N SER A 223 -5.90 4.87 -20.98
CA SER A 223 -6.86 5.28 -22.03
C SER A 223 -7.74 6.42 -21.53
N PHE A 224 -8.23 6.30 -20.29
CA PHE A 224 -9.09 7.30 -19.69
C PHE A 224 -8.34 8.62 -19.40
N PHE A 225 -7.08 8.55 -18.96
CA PHE A 225 -6.22 9.73 -18.82
C PHE A 225 -6.02 10.47 -20.16
N TRP A 226 -5.76 9.73 -21.25
CA TRP A 226 -5.56 10.33 -22.57
C TRP A 226 -6.83 10.99 -23.10
N GLN A 227 -7.98 10.34 -22.97
CA GLN A 227 -9.29 10.91 -23.35
C GLN A 227 -9.56 12.23 -22.62
N LEU A 228 -9.34 12.27 -21.31
CA LEU A 228 -9.52 13.49 -20.52
C LEU A 228 -8.51 14.58 -20.92
N SER A 229 -7.28 14.20 -21.24
CA SER A 229 -6.23 15.13 -21.67
C SER A 229 -6.52 15.73 -23.05
N GLU A 230 -6.98 14.92 -24.00
CA GLU A 230 -7.45 15.39 -25.30
C GLU A 230 -8.64 16.35 -25.15
N ARG A 231 -9.61 16.01 -24.29
CA ARG A 231 -10.76 16.87 -24.04
C ARG A 231 -10.35 18.22 -23.47
N ALA A 232 -9.41 18.23 -22.51
CA ALA A 232 -8.88 19.46 -21.94
C ALA A 232 -8.13 20.29 -22.98
N SER A 233 -7.32 19.65 -23.82
CA SER A 233 -6.64 20.31 -24.94
C SER A 233 -7.65 20.95 -25.91
N GLY A 234 -8.74 20.25 -26.25
CA GLY A 234 -9.81 20.78 -27.10
C GLY A 234 -10.51 22.01 -26.51
N LEU A 235 -10.60 22.10 -25.19
CA LEU A 235 -11.12 23.25 -24.46
C LEU A 235 -10.04 24.30 -24.10
N ARG A 236 -8.81 24.14 -24.61
CA ARG A 236 -7.65 25.00 -24.32
C ARG A 236 -7.33 25.13 -22.83
N LEU A 237 -7.57 24.06 -22.08
CA LEU A 237 -7.23 23.94 -20.67
C LEU A 237 -5.83 23.33 -20.53
N GLY A 238 -5.03 23.87 -19.61
CA GLY A 238 -3.67 23.36 -19.37
C GLY A 238 -3.59 22.01 -18.66
N SER A 239 -4.72 21.48 -18.18
CA SER A 239 -4.78 20.18 -17.52
C SER A 239 -6.20 19.64 -17.54
N TRP A 240 -6.33 18.31 -17.64
CA TRP A 240 -7.60 17.61 -17.46
C TRP A 240 -8.26 17.88 -16.10
N LYS A 241 -7.47 18.25 -15.09
CA LYS A 241 -7.99 18.61 -13.76
C LYS A 241 -8.88 19.86 -13.77
N LEU A 242 -8.78 20.68 -14.82
CA LEU A 242 -9.56 21.90 -15.01
C LEU A 242 -10.84 21.66 -15.82
N LEU A 243 -11.10 20.41 -16.23
CA LEU A 243 -12.34 20.08 -16.95
C LEU A 243 -13.57 20.44 -16.12
N PRO A 244 -14.59 21.07 -16.73
CA PRO A 244 -15.89 21.27 -16.10
C PRO A 244 -16.49 19.96 -15.59
N ALA A 245 -17.35 20.04 -14.58
CA ALA A 245 -17.93 18.85 -13.95
C ALA A 245 -18.72 18.00 -14.95
N GLU A 246 -19.33 18.64 -15.94
CA GLU A 246 -20.15 18.05 -17.01
C GLU A 246 -19.32 17.11 -17.90
N GLU A 247 -18.05 17.44 -18.11
CA GLU A 247 -17.07 16.69 -18.90
C GLU A 247 -16.44 15.52 -18.13
N LEU A 248 -16.62 15.46 -16.81
CA LEU A 248 -16.10 14.40 -15.96
C LEU A 248 -17.12 13.24 -15.82
N PRO A 249 -16.66 12.00 -15.57
CA PRO A 249 -17.55 10.88 -15.34
C PRO A 249 -18.55 11.15 -14.21
N GLU A 250 -19.79 10.75 -14.43
CA GLU A 250 -20.85 10.94 -13.44
C GLU A 250 -20.54 10.26 -12.10
N ALA A 251 -19.87 9.10 -12.14
CA ALA A 251 -19.42 8.38 -10.95
C ALA A 251 -18.46 9.20 -10.06
N TRP A 252 -17.75 10.17 -10.64
CA TRP A 252 -16.84 11.06 -9.90
C TRP A 252 -17.61 12.25 -9.31
N ARG A 253 -18.64 12.73 -10.00
CA ARG A 253 -19.52 13.82 -9.52
C ARG A 253 -20.29 13.45 -8.25
N ARG A 254 -20.90 12.26 -8.22
CA ARG A 254 -21.79 11.83 -7.11
C ARG A 254 -21.08 11.71 -5.75
N ARG A 255 -19.78 11.43 -5.73
CA ARG A 255 -19.03 11.28 -4.47
C ARG A 255 -18.76 12.61 -3.76
N THR A 256 -18.64 13.71 -4.49
CA THR A 256 -18.44 15.03 -3.90
C THR A 256 -19.71 15.52 -3.19
N GLN A 257 -20.90 15.14 -3.69
CA GLN A 257 -22.18 15.55 -3.13
C GLN A 257 -22.60 14.77 -1.88
N CYS A 258 -22.21 13.49 -1.74
CA CYS A 258 -22.48 12.70 -0.52
C CYS A 258 -21.58 13.06 0.68
N GLY A 259 -20.48 13.78 0.49
CA GLY A 259 -19.62 14.25 1.59
C GLY A 259 -20.21 15.44 2.37
N ASN A 260 -21.24 16.10 1.83
CA ASN A 260 -21.83 17.32 2.38
C ASN A 260 -23.21 17.11 3.05
N ARG A 261 -23.72 15.88 3.16
CA ARG A 261 -25.01 15.58 3.81
C ARG A 261 -24.84 14.71 5.07
N GLY A 262 -23.94 15.09 5.96
CA GLY A 262 -23.65 14.31 7.16
C GLY A 262 -23.09 15.10 8.33
N GLU A 263 -23.50 16.36 8.52
CA GLU A 263 -23.24 17.15 9.75
C GLU A 263 -24.38 18.14 10.07
N GLU A 264 -25.64 17.76 9.84
CA GLU A 264 -26.79 18.48 10.45
C GLU A 264 -27.70 17.47 11.13
N GLY A 265 -27.53 17.34 12.44
CA GLY A 265 -28.33 16.52 13.33
C GLY A 265 -27.76 16.51 14.74
N ASP A 266 -28.50 17.12 15.66
CA ASP A 266 -28.40 17.06 17.12
C ASP A 266 -27.39 17.98 17.84
N VAL A 267 -27.75 19.27 17.89
CA VAL A 267 -27.54 20.07 19.10
C VAL A 267 -28.85 20.77 19.45
N GLU A 268 -29.64 20.17 20.34
CA GLU A 268 -30.25 20.87 21.48
C GLU A 268 -31.08 19.88 22.32
N ALA A 269 -30.41 19.26 23.28
CA ALA A 269 -31.07 18.73 24.47
C ALA A 269 -30.17 19.04 25.68
N GLY A 270 -30.50 20.09 26.42
CA GLY A 270 -29.98 20.27 27.78
C GLY A 270 -29.83 21.70 28.29
N SER A 271 -30.89 22.27 28.86
CA SER A 271 -30.84 23.07 30.10
C SER A 271 -32.27 23.25 30.62
N ARG A 272 -32.69 22.53 31.67
CA ARG A 272 -32.46 22.72 33.12
C ARG A 272 -33.47 23.68 33.77
N LEU A 273 -33.90 23.24 34.96
CA LEU A 273 -34.60 23.96 36.06
C LEU A 273 -36.14 23.93 35.93
N SER A 274 -36.84 23.16 36.77
CA SER A 274 -37.15 23.45 38.19
C SER A 274 -37.97 24.73 38.32
N ASP A 275 -39.29 24.60 38.53
CA ASP A 275 -40.05 25.40 39.50
C ASP A 275 -41.49 24.88 39.67
N THR A 276 -41.89 24.74 40.95
CA THR A 276 -43.23 24.87 41.57
C THR A 276 -44.48 24.55 40.74
N THR A 277 -45.41 23.71 41.19
CA THR A 277 -46.21 23.83 42.43
C THR A 277 -46.91 22.51 42.71
#